data_AF-F4C457-F1
#
_entry.id   AF-F4C457-F1
#
_cell.length_a   1.000
_cell.length_b   1.000
_cell.length_c   1.000
_cell.angle_alpha   90.00
_cell.angle_beta   90.00
_cell.angle_gamma   90.00
#
_symmetry.space_group_name_H-M   'P 1'
#
loop_
_entity.id
_entity.type
_entity.pdbx_description
1 polymer ?
#
loop_
_entity_poly.entity_id
_entity_poly.type
_entity_poly.pdbx_seq_one_letter_code
_entity_poly.pdbx_strand_id
1 'polypeptide(L)'
;MKDLLDIFLSTYRERIKHPVIGPFLLSMVVFNWKAIVILVFSSNSIEDRIVFIENYYLYFWTALLFSVIVTVIYVLGVPYLTLGLDYLLTRGRENARKRRLKQKENDLDDQQEIETKKIRLEKTKAELLNAENVNATVQSLQLQVKERDEKLAQQIDRFNEEVLRNREEIALLTERYRTELESAKTRSLEEVELKNRVIEDINVSRIELRKQMTEQGDAFQRDKVELENTIRGLEQSFQASEMEVGRLKTALSDLNVQCNILREENSVLESQISSLKQKQQEILDAHRRTSDLVLRYEAQYGILE
;
A
#
# COMPACT_ATOMS: atom_id res chain seq x y z
N MET A 1 79.39 -6.17 117.12
CA MET A 1 80.43 -6.30 116.07
C MET A 1 79.89 -6.07 114.67
N LYS A 2 78.68 -6.55 114.31
CA LYS A 2 78.07 -6.27 113.00
C LYS A 2 77.85 -4.79 112.72
N ASP A 3 77.35 -4.03 113.70
CA ASP A 3 77.08 -2.60 113.51
C ASP A 3 78.33 -1.76 113.25
N LEU A 4 79.47 -2.12 113.83
CA LEU A 4 80.75 -1.46 113.55
C LEU A 4 81.23 -1.79 112.13
N LEU A 5 81.09 -3.04 111.69
CA LEU A 5 81.44 -3.43 110.32
C LEU A 5 80.54 -2.75 109.29
N ASP A 6 79.24 -2.60 109.55
CA ASP A 6 78.30 -1.94 108.64
C ASP A 6 78.50 -0.41 108.59
N ILE A 7 78.85 0.24 109.69
CA ILE A 7 79.22 1.67 109.71
C ILE A 7 80.52 1.90 108.93
N PHE A 8 81.50 1.01 109.07
CA PHE A 8 82.71 1.06 108.24
C PHE A 8 82.38 0.81 106.76
N LEU A 9 81.73 -0.30 106.42
CA LEU A 9 81.42 -0.68 105.03
C LEU A 9 80.59 0.39 104.30
N SER A 10 79.61 1.01 104.95
CA SER A 10 78.80 2.08 104.36
C SER A 10 79.62 3.33 104.05
N THR A 11 80.50 3.76 104.96
CA THR A 11 81.41 4.90 104.77
C THR A 11 82.45 4.64 103.65
N TYR A 12 82.91 3.38 103.52
CA TYR A 12 83.83 2.98 102.45
C TYR A 12 83.13 2.85 101.08
N ARG A 13 81.84 2.48 101.04
CA ARG A 13 81.08 2.28 99.79
C ARG A 13 80.89 3.56 98.97
N GLU A 14 80.78 4.72 99.62
CA GLU A 14 80.73 6.00 98.93
C GLU A 14 82.09 6.42 98.36
N ARG A 15 83.18 6.08 99.02
CA ARG A 15 84.55 6.41 98.57
C ARG A 15 85.04 5.48 97.46
N ILE A 16 84.65 4.20 97.48
CA ILE A 16 85.00 3.22 96.43
C ILE A 16 84.31 3.54 95.08
N LYS A 17 83.25 4.36 95.05
CA LYS A 17 82.65 4.86 93.81
C LYS A 17 83.53 5.87 93.05
N HIS A 18 84.58 6.39 93.68
CA HIS A 18 85.51 7.25 92.97
C HIS A 18 86.29 6.42 91.94
N PRO A 19 86.31 6.80 90.65
CA PRO A 19 86.88 5.99 89.57
C PRO A 19 88.38 5.70 89.74
N VAL A 20 89.06 6.46 90.60
CA VAL A 20 90.47 6.29 90.96
C VAL A 20 90.67 5.28 92.10
N ILE A 21 89.76 5.22 93.08
CA ILE A 21 90.00 4.48 94.32
C ILE A 21 89.98 2.96 94.07
N GLY A 22 89.04 2.47 93.28
CA GLY A 22 88.95 1.05 92.95
C GLY A 22 90.21 0.51 92.24
N PRO A 23 90.63 1.08 91.10
CA PRO A 23 91.83 0.62 90.39
C PRO A 23 93.12 0.86 91.18
N PHE A 24 93.17 1.89 92.04
CA PHE A 24 94.30 2.13 92.93
C PHE A 24 94.47 1.06 93.98
N LEU A 25 93.40 0.70 94.67
CA LEU A 25 93.44 -0.39 95.66
C LEU A 25 93.76 -1.74 95.00
N LEU A 26 93.16 -2.01 93.82
CA LEU A 26 93.42 -3.24 93.09
C LEU A 26 94.89 -3.32 92.64
N SER A 27 95.43 -2.24 92.07
CA SER A 27 96.84 -2.21 91.66
C SER A 27 97.79 -2.33 92.86
N MET A 28 97.46 -1.71 94.01
CA MET A 28 98.26 -1.83 95.23
C MET A 28 98.31 -3.26 95.75
N VAL A 29 97.20 -3.99 95.71
CA VAL A 29 97.16 -5.42 96.06
C VAL A 29 97.97 -6.24 95.06
N VAL A 30 97.83 -5.96 93.75
CA VAL A 30 98.55 -6.67 92.69
C VAL A 30 100.05 -6.44 92.77
N PHE A 31 100.54 -5.26 93.12
CA PHE A 31 101.98 -5.00 93.23
C PHE A 31 102.57 -5.46 94.56
N ASN A 32 101.81 -5.42 95.66
CA ASN A 32 102.26 -5.87 96.98
C ASN A 32 101.87 -7.32 97.29
N TRP A 33 101.46 -8.11 96.27
CA TRP A 33 100.92 -9.45 96.46
C TRP A 33 101.86 -10.39 97.21
N LYS A 34 103.18 -10.30 96.98
CA LYS A 34 104.19 -11.14 97.65
C LYS A 34 104.20 -10.89 99.16
N ALA A 35 104.16 -9.62 99.58
CA ALA A 35 104.12 -9.26 100.99
C ALA A 35 102.84 -9.77 101.64
N ILE A 36 101.69 -9.60 100.98
CA ILE A 36 100.40 -10.10 101.45
C ILE A 36 100.41 -11.64 101.59
N VAL A 37 100.94 -12.34 100.58
CA VAL A 37 101.02 -13.81 100.59
C VAL A 37 101.96 -14.32 101.68
N ILE A 38 103.14 -13.73 101.85
CA ILE A 38 104.09 -14.12 102.91
C ILE A 38 103.49 -13.87 104.30
N LEU A 39 102.83 -12.73 104.48
CA LEU A 39 102.22 -12.37 105.77
C LEU A 39 101.12 -13.36 106.16
N VAL A 40 100.27 -13.74 105.21
CA VAL A 40 99.12 -14.63 105.46
C VAL A 40 99.53 -16.11 105.48
N PHE A 41 100.41 -16.56 104.58
CA PHE A 41 100.65 -17.99 104.33
C PHE A 41 102.02 -18.52 104.75
N SER A 42 102.95 -17.69 105.21
CA SER A 42 104.21 -18.21 105.78
C SER A 42 103.95 -19.06 107.02
N SER A 43 104.84 -19.99 107.35
CA SER A 43 104.79 -20.81 108.56
C SER A 43 105.60 -20.23 109.73
N ASN A 44 106.38 -19.16 109.51
CA ASN A 44 107.22 -18.53 110.54
C ASN A 44 106.38 -17.80 111.59
N SER A 45 106.95 -17.43 112.74
CA SER A 45 106.26 -16.55 113.69
C SER A 45 105.93 -15.20 113.06
N ILE A 46 104.94 -14.49 113.59
CA ILE A 46 104.50 -13.20 113.02
C ILE A 46 105.64 -12.18 113.07
N GLU A 47 106.44 -12.18 114.14
CA GLU A 47 107.59 -11.28 114.26
C GLU A 47 108.61 -11.53 113.13
N ASP A 48 108.94 -12.80 112.89
CA ASP A 48 109.90 -13.17 111.85
C ASP A 48 109.40 -12.83 110.44
N ARG A 49 108.09 -12.94 110.19
CA ARG A 49 107.48 -12.54 108.91
C ARG A 49 107.57 -11.04 108.68
N ILE A 50 107.29 -10.24 109.70
CA ILE A 50 107.33 -8.78 109.58
C ILE A 50 108.77 -8.33 109.35
N VAL A 51 109.74 -8.86 110.10
CA VAL A 51 111.17 -8.56 109.90
C VAL A 51 111.65 -9.02 108.52
N PHE A 52 111.16 -10.16 108.02
CA PHE A 52 111.49 -10.62 106.67
C PHE A 52 110.92 -9.70 105.58
N ILE A 53 109.66 -9.27 105.72
CA ILE A 53 109.03 -8.32 104.79
C ILE A 53 109.72 -6.96 104.86
N GLU A 54 110.07 -6.49 106.04
CA GLU A 54 110.80 -5.24 106.22
C GLU A 54 112.17 -5.33 105.55
N ASN A 55 112.98 -6.34 105.84
CA ASN A 55 114.33 -6.43 105.28
C ASN A 55 114.38 -6.67 103.76
N TYR A 56 113.41 -7.38 103.18
CA TYR A 56 113.46 -7.79 101.76
C TYR A 56 112.46 -7.08 100.85
N TYR A 57 111.39 -6.50 101.40
CA TYR A 57 110.29 -5.90 100.63
C TYR A 57 110.01 -4.43 100.99
N LEU A 58 111.00 -3.72 101.53
CA LEU A 58 110.99 -2.28 101.83
C LEU A 58 110.97 -1.34 100.59
N TYR A 59 110.21 -1.70 99.56
CA TYR A 59 109.95 -0.88 98.37
C TYR A 59 108.51 -0.35 98.35
N PHE A 60 107.95 -0.05 99.54
CA PHE A 60 106.58 0.46 99.70
C PHE A 60 106.30 1.67 98.81
N TRP A 61 107.26 2.60 98.73
CA TRP A 61 107.14 3.81 97.91
C TRP A 61 107.06 3.51 96.41
N THR A 62 107.80 2.53 95.90
CA THR A 62 107.74 2.19 94.47
C THR A 62 106.44 1.47 94.15
N ALA A 63 105.98 0.56 95.02
CA ALA A 63 104.71 -0.14 94.84
C ALA A 63 103.52 0.85 94.85
N LEU A 64 103.57 1.86 95.74
CA LEU A 64 102.57 2.93 95.78
C LEU A 64 102.61 3.76 94.48
N LEU A 65 103.80 4.15 94.01
CA LEU A 65 103.94 4.92 92.77
C LEU A 65 103.43 4.16 91.54
N PHE A 66 103.77 2.87 91.39
CA PHE A 66 103.25 2.03 90.31
C PHE A 66 101.73 1.89 90.36
N SER A 67 101.16 1.80 91.56
CA SER A 67 99.70 1.72 91.75
C SER A 67 99.01 3.01 91.30
N VAL A 68 99.58 4.18 91.62
CA VAL A 68 99.08 5.46 91.10
C VAL A 68 99.15 5.51 89.57
N ILE A 69 100.28 5.11 88.98
CA ILE A 69 100.47 5.16 87.51
C ILE A 69 99.47 4.26 86.79
N VAL A 70 99.32 3.01 87.21
CA VAL A 70 98.36 2.06 86.61
C VAL A 70 96.93 2.57 86.74
N THR A 71 96.60 3.20 87.86
CA THR A 71 95.28 3.81 88.08
C THR A 71 95.02 4.94 87.11
N VAL A 72 95.99 5.84 86.91
CA VAL A 72 95.87 6.93 85.94
C VAL A 72 95.69 6.39 84.52
N ILE A 73 96.48 5.38 84.13
CA ILE A 73 96.35 4.72 82.82
C ILE A 73 94.98 4.08 82.66
N TYR A 74 94.46 3.42 83.69
CA TYR A 74 93.15 2.78 83.65
C TYR A 74 92.01 3.80 83.51
N VAL A 75 92.01 4.84 84.36
CA VAL A 75 90.95 5.86 84.39
C VAL A 75 90.92 6.66 83.09
N LEU A 76 92.08 6.94 82.49
CA LEU A 76 92.15 7.62 81.20
C LEU A 76 91.91 6.67 80.03
N GLY A 77 92.43 5.45 80.06
CA GLY A 77 92.41 4.52 78.94
C GLY A 77 91.03 3.91 78.65
N VAL A 78 90.25 3.59 79.68
CA VAL A 78 88.95 2.93 79.52
C VAL A 78 87.95 3.79 78.73
N PRO A 79 87.74 5.09 79.01
CA PRO A 79 86.85 5.96 78.22
C PRO A 79 87.21 6.02 76.72
N TYR A 80 88.50 6.07 76.38
CA TYR A 80 88.93 6.10 74.98
C TYR A 80 88.68 4.77 74.26
N LEU A 81 88.86 3.64 74.96
CA LEU A 81 88.52 2.32 74.43
C LEU A 81 87.01 2.21 74.15
N THR A 82 86.16 2.71 75.06
CA THR A 82 84.70 2.68 74.87
C THR A 82 84.27 3.53 73.67
N LEU A 83 84.86 4.71 73.48
CA LEU A 83 84.57 5.56 72.32
C LEU A 83 84.97 4.90 70.99
N GLY A 84 86.11 4.20 70.96
CA GLY A 84 86.54 3.46 69.77
C GLY A 84 85.58 2.32 69.40
N LEU A 85 85.07 1.60 70.38
CA LEU A 85 84.07 0.54 70.18
C LEU A 85 82.73 1.11 69.69
N ASP A 86 82.27 2.21 70.26
CA ASP A 86 81.03 2.86 69.84
C ASP A 86 81.10 3.37 68.40
N TYR A 87 82.26 3.91 67.98
CA TYR A 87 82.49 4.31 66.59
C TYR A 87 82.40 3.12 65.62
N LEU A 88 82.94 1.95 66.00
CA LEU A 88 82.87 0.75 65.17
C LEU A 88 81.43 0.21 65.06
N LEU A 89 80.69 0.20 66.19
CA LEU A 89 79.33 -0.31 66.26
C LEU A 89 78.31 0.60 65.53
N THR A 90 78.53 1.91 65.50
CA THR A 90 77.66 2.85 64.78
C THR A 90 77.77 2.70 63.27
N ARG A 91 78.98 2.48 62.75
CA ARG A 91 79.20 2.21 61.31
C ARG A 91 78.53 0.91 60.84
N GLY A 92 78.57 -0.14 61.67
CA GLY A 92 77.84 -1.39 61.41
C GLY A 92 76.32 -1.18 61.34
N ARG A 93 75.76 -0.41 62.28
CA ARG A 93 74.33 -0.07 62.32
C ARG A 93 73.88 0.74 61.10
N GLU A 94 74.68 1.69 60.64
CA GLU A 94 74.35 2.50 59.47
C GLU A 94 74.31 1.68 58.17
N ASN A 95 75.27 0.78 57.98
CA ASN A 95 75.29 -0.14 56.84
C ASN A 95 74.10 -1.10 56.86
N ALA A 96 73.73 -1.63 58.03
CA ALA A 96 72.54 -2.47 58.17
C ALA A 96 71.26 -1.69 57.85
N ARG A 97 71.17 -0.42 58.27
CA ARG A 97 70.03 0.46 57.94
C ARG A 97 69.93 0.71 56.43
N LYS A 98 71.04 1.02 55.75
CA LYS A 98 71.07 1.23 54.30
C LYS A 98 70.61 -0.02 53.54
N ARG A 99 71.08 -1.21 53.95
CA ARG A 99 70.63 -2.48 53.35
C ARG A 99 69.13 -2.72 53.51
N ARG A 100 68.57 -2.45 54.70
CA ARG A 100 67.13 -2.58 54.95
C ARG A 100 66.28 -1.62 54.11
N LEU A 101 66.74 -0.38 53.93
CA LEU A 101 66.05 0.59 53.09
C LEU A 101 66.06 0.15 51.62
N LYS A 102 67.22 -0.27 51.12
CA LYS A 102 67.35 -0.77 49.74
C LYS A 102 66.51 -2.03 49.49
N GLN A 103 66.41 -2.91 50.48
CA GLN A 103 65.55 -4.08 50.40
C GLN A 103 64.06 -3.68 50.30
N LYS A 104 63.62 -2.72 51.12
CA LYS A 104 62.24 -2.19 51.03
C LYS A 104 61.95 -1.51 49.69
N GLU A 105 62.92 -0.82 49.11
CA GLU A 105 62.79 -0.20 47.79
C GLU A 105 62.60 -1.26 46.70
N ASN A 106 63.44 -2.28 46.69
CA ASN A 106 63.29 -3.42 45.77
C ASN A 106 61.94 -4.14 45.94
N ASP A 107 61.50 -4.37 47.19
CA ASP A 107 60.21 -5.03 47.47
C ASP A 107 59.02 -4.20 46.93
N LEU A 108 59.12 -2.85 46.97
CA LEU A 108 58.11 -1.96 46.43
C LEU A 108 58.10 -1.95 44.89
N ASP A 109 59.27 -1.96 44.26
CA ASP A 109 59.40 -2.07 42.80
C ASP A 109 58.83 -3.40 42.30
N ASP A 110 59.14 -4.52 42.97
CA ASP A 110 58.60 -5.84 42.67
C ASP A 110 57.06 -5.84 42.78
N GLN A 111 56.50 -5.19 43.80
CA GLN A 111 55.05 -5.03 43.95
C GLN A 111 54.44 -4.21 42.81
N GLN A 112 55.07 -3.11 42.41
CA GLN A 112 54.60 -2.32 41.27
C GLN A 112 54.61 -3.13 39.97
N GLU A 113 55.65 -3.94 39.73
CA GLU A 113 55.72 -4.79 38.55
C GLU A 113 54.62 -5.86 38.57
N ILE A 114 54.34 -6.47 39.72
CA ILE A 114 53.25 -7.44 39.87
C ILE A 114 51.89 -6.79 39.57
N GLU A 115 51.61 -5.62 40.14
CA GLU A 115 50.33 -4.93 39.92
C GLU A 115 50.17 -4.47 38.45
N THR A 116 51.23 -3.97 37.81
CA THR A 116 51.16 -3.59 36.39
C THR A 116 50.91 -4.81 35.49
N LYS A 117 51.50 -5.97 35.80
CA LYS A 117 51.20 -7.24 35.12
C LYS A 117 49.75 -7.67 35.32
N LYS A 118 49.20 -7.54 36.52
CA LYS A 118 47.77 -7.82 36.79
C LYS A 118 46.85 -6.92 35.98
N ILE A 119 47.09 -5.61 35.97
CA ILE A 119 46.30 -4.64 35.18
C ILE A 119 46.34 -4.99 33.69
N ARG A 120 47.52 -5.33 33.15
CA ARG A 120 47.65 -5.78 31.75
C ARG A 120 46.86 -7.05 31.47
N LEU A 121 46.90 -8.02 32.39
CA LEU A 121 46.19 -9.28 32.25
C LEU A 121 44.66 -9.06 32.28
N GLU A 122 44.17 -8.23 33.21
CA GLU A 122 42.75 -7.85 33.27
C GLU A 122 42.30 -7.12 32.02
N LYS A 123 43.08 -6.15 31.53
CA LYS A 123 42.78 -5.44 30.29
C LYS A 123 42.71 -6.40 29.09
N THR A 124 43.68 -7.31 28.97
CA THR A 124 43.68 -8.33 27.90
C THR A 124 42.47 -9.24 28.00
N LYS A 125 42.08 -9.65 29.23
CA LYS A 125 40.89 -10.46 29.45
C LYS A 125 39.60 -9.71 29.09
N ALA A 126 39.49 -8.43 29.42
CA ALA A 126 38.36 -7.59 29.04
C ALA A 126 38.27 -7.41 27.52
N GLU A 127 39.41 -7.22 26.84
CA GLU A 127 39.47 -7.15 25.38
C GLU A 127 39.04 -8.46 24.72
N LEU A 128 39.47 -9.61 25.24
CA LEU A 128 39.04 -10.93 24.76
C LEU A 128 37.54 -11.14 24.93
N LEU A 129 36.98 -10.82 26.11
CA LEU A 129 35.54 -10.92 26.37
C LEU A 129 34.73 -10.00 25.45
N ASN A 130 35.22 -8.78 25.21
CA ASN A 130 34.57 -7.86 24.27
C ASN A 130 34.64 -8.39 22.83
N ALA A 131 35.79 -8.93 22.40
CA ALA A 131 35.94 -9.54 21.09
C ALA A 131 35.01 -10.74 20.90
N GLU A 132 34.86 -11.58 21.91
CA GLU A 132 33.92 -12.72 21.91
C GLU A 132 32.46 -12.25 21.81
N ASN A 133 32.06 -11.25 22.61
CA ASN A 133 30.73 -10.66 22.54
C ASN A 133 30.43 -10.01 21.19
N VAL A 134 31.40 -9.29 20.62
CA VAL A 134 31.28 -8.71 19.27
C VAL A 134 31.11 -9.84 18.25
N ASN A 135 31.90 -10.90 18.33
CA ASN A 135 31.79 -12.04 17.42
C ASN A 135 30.44 -12.75 17.52
N ALA A 136 29.92 -12.97 18.74
CA ALA A 136 28.59 -13.52 18.95
C ALA A 136 27.48 -12.61 18.39
N THR A 137 27.64 -11.29 18.54
CA THR A 137 26.72 -10.30 17.98
C THR A 137 26.75 -10.34 16.46
N VAL A 138 27.94 -10.39 15.84
CA VAL A 138 28.10 -10.51 14.38
C VAL A 138 27.43 -11.79 13.86
N GLN A 139 27.61 -12.92 14.52
CA GLN A 139 26.97 -14.18 14.13
C GLN A 139 25.43 -14.09 14.21
N SER A 140 24.89 -13.52 15.29
CA SER A 140 23.44 -13.37 15.42
C SER A 140 22.85 -12.40 14.39
N LEU A 141 23.57 -11.31 14.06
CA LEU A 141 23.19 -10.40 12.99
C LEU A 141 23.24 -11.07 11.61
N GLN A 142 24.27 -11.88 11.33
CA GLN A 142 24.36 -12.65 10.09
C GLN A 142 23.20 -13.63 9.94
N LEU A 143 22.81 -14.30 11.03
CA LEU A 143 21.64 -15.19 11.03
C LEU A 143 20.35 -14.40 10.74
N GLN A 144 20.16 -13.25 11.38
CA GLN A 144 18.99 -12.40 11.15
C GLN A 144 18.92 -11.87 9.72
N VAL A 145 20.06 -11.47 9.13
CA VAL A 145 20.13 -11.06 7.72
C VAL A 145 19.72 -12.21 6.82
N LYS A 146 20.27 -13.41 7.05
CA LYS A 146 19.90 -14.61 6.28
C LYS A 146 18.41 -14.94 6.37
N GLU A 147 17.84 -14.92 7.57
CA GLU A 147 16.40 -15.15 7.75
C GLU A 147 15.53 -14.07 7.06
N ARG A 148 15.99 -12.81 7.08
CA ARG A 148 15.31 -11.70 6.40
C ARG A 148 15.38 -11.88 4.89
N ASP A 149 16.52 -12.28 4.35
CA ASP A 149 16.71 -12.53 2.92
C ASP A 149 15.86 -13.71 2.45
N GLU A 150 15.78 -14.79 3.23
CA GLU A 150 14.89 -15.92 2.95
C GLU A 150 13.41 -15.51 2.96
N LYS A 151 12.99 -14.69 3.93
CA LYS A 151 11.62 -14.14 3.98
C LYS A 151 11.33 -13.22 2.80
N LEU A 152 12.28 -12.38 2.40
CA LEU A 152 12.16 -11.50 1.24
C LEU A 152 12.04 -12.32 -0.05
N ALA A 153 12.86 -13.35 -0.22
CA ALA A 153 12.76 -14.26 -1.36
C ALA A 153 11.37 -14.90 -1.44
N GLN A 154 10.84 -15.43 -0.33
CA GLN A 154 9.49 -15.99 -0.27
C GLN A 154 8.38 -14.95 -0.56
N GLN A 155 8.57 -13.70 -0.18
CA GLN A 155 7.62 -12.63 -0.51
C GLN A 155 7.68 -12.27 -2.00
N ILE A 156 8.88 -12.21 -2.59
CA ILE A 156 9.07 -11.98 -4.02
C ILE A 156 8.43 -13.10 -4.83
N ASP A 157 8.62 -14.36 -4.45
CA ASP A 157 8.03 -15.51 -5.15
C ASP A 157 6.50 -15.46 -5.10
N ARG A 158 5.91 -15.23 -3.92
CA ARG A 158 4.45 -15.08 -3.79
C ARG A 158 3.90 -13.92 -4.62
N PHE A 159 4.60 -12.79 -4.63
CA PHE A 159 4.20 -11.63 -5.43
C PHE A 159 4.29 -11.94 -6.93
N ASN A 160 5.33 -12.63 -7.37
CA ASN A 160 5.47 -13.05 -8.76
C ASN A 160 4.35 -14.02 -9.19
N GLU A 161 3.97 -14.97 -8.34
CA GLU A 161 2.83 -15.86 -8.59
C GLU A 161 1.51 -15.09 -8.71
N GLU A 162 1.30 -14.08 -7.87
CA GLU A 162 0.12 -13.22 -7.93
C GLU A 162 0.10 -12.36 -9.21
N VAL A 163 1.24 -11.79 -9.60
CA VAL A 163 1.39 -11.06 -10.87
C VAL A 163 1.11 -11.98 -12.05
N LEU A 164 1.56 -13.24 -12.01
CA LEU A 164 1.31 -14.20 -13.08
C LEU A 164 -0.19 -14.50 -13.20
N ARG A 165 -0.87 -14.79 -12.08
CA ARG A 165 -2.32 -15.01 -12.04
C ARG A 165 -3.11 -13.82 -12.55
N ASN A 166 -2.76 -12.60 -12.12
CA ASN A 166 -3.44 -11.39 -12.57
C ASN A 166 -3.23 -11.15 -14.07
N ARG A 167 -2.05 -11.47 -14.61
CA ARG A 167 -1.79 -11.39 -16.06
C ARG A 167 -2.64 -12.39 -16.85
N GLU A 168 -2.78 -13.62 -16.35
CA GLU A 168 -3.64 -14.64 -16.97
C GLU A 168 -5.11 -14.21 -16.95
N GLU A 169 -5.58 -13.65 -15.83
CA GLU A 169 -6.95 -13.13 -15.71
C GLU A 169 -7.20 -11.96 -16.66
N ILE A 170 -6.27 -11.00 -16.75
CA ILE A 170 -6.34 -9.89 -17.72
C ILE A 170 -6.37 -10.42 -19.15
N ALA A 171 -5.57 -11.43 -19.49
CA ALA A 171 -5.57 -12.04 -20.81
C ALA A 171 -6.93 -12.69 -21.14
N LEU A 172 -7.49 -13.45 -20.19
CA LEU A 172 -8.81 -14.07 -20.34
C LEU A 172 -9.93 -13.04 -20.49
N LEU A 173 -9.92 -11.98 -19.67
CA LEU A 173 -10.89 -10.89 -19.77
C LEU A 173 -10.78 -10.16 -21.11
N THR A 174 -9.55 -9.89 -21.56
CA THR A 174 -9.30 -9.25 -22.86
C THR A 174 -9.88 -10.08 -24.01
N GLU A 175 -9.69 -11.39 -23.97
CA GLU A 175 -10.23 -12.30 -25.01
C GLU A 175 -11.75 -12.39 -24.97
N ARG A 176 -12.35 -12.41 -23.77
CA ARG A 176 -13.81 -12.34 -23.61
C ARG A 176 -14.38 -11.05 -24.20
N TYR A 177 -13.82 -9.91 -23.83
CA TYR A 177 -14.27 -8.62 -24.37
C TYR A 177 -14.12 -8.55 -25.89
N ARG A 178 -13.03 -9.09 -26.44
CA ARG A 178 -12.82 -9.16 -27.89
C ARG A 178 -13.90 -10.02 -28.57
N THR A 179 -14.20 -11.17 -28.01
CA THR A 179 -15.25 -12.08 -28.52
C THR A 179 -16.63 -11.44 -28.45
N GLU A 180 -16.97 -10.81 -27.32
CA GLU A 180 -18.24 -10.10 -27.15
C GLU A 180 -18.35 -8.95 -28.15
N LEU A 181 -17.29 -8.17 -28.35
CA LEU A 181 -17.26 -7.07 -29.32
C LEU A 181 -17.47 -7.57 -30.75
N GLU A 182 -16.80 -8.64 -31.17
CA GLU A 182 -16.98 -9.24 -32.50
C GLU A 182 -18.39 -9.81 -32.68
N SER A 183 -18.95 -10.43 -31.64
CA SER A 183 -20.33 -10.95 -31.68
C SER A 183 -21.36 -9.81 -31.77
N ALA A 184 -21.16 -8.71 -31.03
CA ALA A 184 -22.03 -7.55 -31.07
C ALA A 184 -21.94 -6.83 -32.42
N LYS A 185 -20.74 -6.72 -32.98
CA LYS A 185 -20.50 -6.18 -34.31
C LYS A 185 -21.21 -7.01 -35.39
N THR A 186 -21.10 -8.34 -35.30
CA THR A 186 -21.78 -9.26 -36.23
C THR A 186 -23.30 -9.11 -36.14
N ARG A 187 -23.88 -9.10 -34.93
CA ARG A 187 -25.32 -8.88 -34.73
C ARG A 187 -25.79 -7.54 -35.30
N SER A 188 -25.02 -6.48 -35.09
CA SER A 188 -25.35 -5.17 -35.63
C SER A 188 -25.31 -5.15 -37.16
N LEU A 189 -24.35 -5.85 -37.76
CA LEU A 189 -24.27 -5.99 -39.22
C LEU A 189 -25.46 -6.78 -39.78
N GLU A 190 -25.81 -7.91 -39.16
CA GLU A 190 -26.98 -8.71 -39.53
C GLU A 190 -28.28 -7.90 -39.43
N GLU A 191 -28.43 -7.06 -38.39
CA GLU A 191 -29.58 -6.17 -38.24
C GLU A 191 -29.66 -5.14 -39.36
N VAL A 192 -28.52 -4.55 -39.75
CA VAL A 192 -28.44 -3.61 -40.87
C VAL A 192 -28.79 -4.31 -42.19
N GLU A 193 -28.26 -5.51 -42.44
CA GLU A 193 -28.57 -6.29 -43.64
C GLU A 193 -30.05 -6.68 -43.71
N LEU A 194 -30.66 -7.05 -42.58
CA LEU A 194 -32.09 -7.35 -42.52
C LEU A 194 -32.92 -6.10 -42.80
N LYS A 195 -32.58 -4.96 -42.20
CA LYS A 195 -33.25 -3.67 -42.46
C LYS A 195 -33.14 -3.28 -43.93
N ASN A 196 -31.98 -3.48 -44.56
CA ASN A 196 -31.78 -3.18 -45.97
C ASN A 196 -32.66 -4.07 -46.87
N ARG A 197 -32.73 -5.38 -46.59
CA ARG A 197 -33.64 -6.30 -47.30
C ARG A 197 -35.11 -5.87 -47.18
N VAL A 198 -35.55 -5.54 -45.97
CA VAL A 198 -36.93 -5.06 -45.74
C VAL A 198 -37.20 -3.75 -46.50
N ILE A 199 -36.23 -2.83 -46.52
CA ILE A 199 -36.35 -1.59 -47.31
C ILE A 199 -36.47 -1.88 -48.80
N GLU A 200 -35.70 -2.83 -49.32
CA GLU A 200 -35.76 -3.26 -50.72
C GLU A 200 -37.14 -3.85 -51.07
N ASP A 201 -37.66 -4.76 -50.25
CA ASP A 201 -38.99 -5.36 -50.41
C ASP A 201 -40.11 -4.31 -50.38
N ILE A 202 -40.01 -3.34 -49.45
CA ILE A 202 -40.96 -2.21 -49.36
C ILE A 202 -40.88 -1.35 -50.62
N ASN A 203 -39.68 -1.10 -51.15
CA ASN A 203 -39.50 -0.30 -52.36
C ASN A 203 -40.08 -1.00 -53.59
N VAL A 204 -39.87 -2.31 -53.74
CA VAL A 204 -40.49 -3.11 -54.81
C VAL A 204 -42.01 -3.07 -54.71
N SER A 205 -42.55 -3.32 -53.52
CA SER A 205 -44.01 -3.27 -53.29
C SER A 205 -44.60 -1.89 -53.58
N ARG A 206 -43.87 -0.81 -53.22
CA ARG A 206 -44.27 0.56 -53.52
C ARG A 206 -44.26 0.87 -55.02
N ILE A 207 -43.31 0.33 -55.78
CA ILE A 207 -43.27 0.48 -57.24
C ILE A 207 -44.48 -0.22 -57.87
N GLU A 208 -44.77 -1.45 -57.46
CA GLU A 208 -45.90 -2.21 -58.00
C GLU A 208 -47.24 -1.53 -57.69
N LEU A 209 -47.42 -1.06 -56.45
CA LEU A 209 -48.62 -0.31 -56.07
C LEU A 209 -48.79 0.97 -56.90
N ARG A 210 -47.70 1.71 -57.15
CA ARG A 210 -47.74 2.92 -58.01
C ARG A 210 -48.15 2.57 -59.45
N LYS A 211 -47.67 1.45 -59.97
CA LYS A 211 -48.05 0.97 -61.31
C LYS A 211 -49.54 0.66 -61.38
N GLN A 212 -50.06 -0.11 -60.41
CA GLN A 212 -51.50 -0.41 -60.32
C GLN A 212 -52.36 0.85 -60.21
N MET A 213 -51.96 1.81 -59.37
CA MET A 213 -52.65 3.10 -59.25
C MET A 213 -52.66 3.90 -60.55
N THR A 214 -51.57 3.83 -61.32
CA THR A 214 -51.48 4.50 -62.64
C THR A 214 -52.38 3.82 -63.65
N GLU A 215 -52.33 2.48 -63.74
CA GLU A 215 -53.19 1.69 -64.62
C GLU A 215 -54.67 1.88 -64.31
N GLN A 216 -55.05 1.92 -63.03
CA GLN A 216 -56.41 2.17 -62.59
C GLN A 216 -56.83 3.62 -62.91
N GLY A 217 -55.94 4.59 -62.74
CA GLY A 217 -56.16 5.98 -63.14
C GLY A 217 -56.41 6.12 -64.64
N ASP A 218 -55.58 5.48 -65.47
CA ASP A 218 -55.71 5.47 -66.93
C ASP A 218 -57.00 4.76 -67.37
N ALA A 219 -57.35 3.63 -66.75
CA ALA A 219 -58.60 2.93 -67.01
C ALA A 219 -59.80 3.81 -66.66
N PHE A 220 -59.80 4.44 -65.50
CA PHE A 220 -60.86 5.36 -65.09
C PHE A 220 -61.01 6.54 -66.07
N GLN A 221 -59.90 7.10 -66.58
CA GLN A 221 -59.96 8.15 -67.59
C GLN A 221 -60.52 7.65 -68.94
N ARG A 222 -60.16 6.44 -69.37
CA ARG A 222 -60.74 5.84 -70.58
C ARG A 222 -62.25 5.63 -70.42
N ASP A 223 -62.67 5.04 -69.31
CA ASP A 223 -64.08 4.79 -69.02
C ASP A 223 -64.87 6.11 -68.95
N LYS A 224 -64.27 7.15 -68.36
CA LYS A 224 -64.86 8.50 -68.35
C LYS A 224 -65.06 9.04 -69.76
N VAL A 225 -64.05 8.95 -70.64
CA VAL A 225 -64.15 9.42 -72.03
C VAL A 225 -65.18 8.61 -72.83
N GLU A 226 -65.24 7.29 -72.62
CA GLU A 226 -66.26 6.42 -73.23
C GLU A 226 -67.67 6.79 -72.77
N LEU A 227 -67.84 7.07 -71.48
CA LEU A 227 -69.10 7.53 -70.91
C LEU A 227 -69.50 8.91 -71.47
N GLU A 228 -68.56 9.86 -71.58
CA GLU A 228 -68.81 11.17 -72.20
C GLU A 228 -69.23 11.05 -73.67
N ASN A 229 -68.63 10.12 -74.42
CA ASN A 229 -68.99 9.87 -75.82
C ASN A 229 -70.37 9.20 -75.96
N THR A 230 -70.70 8.24 -75.09
CA THR A 230 -72.03 7.60 -75.08
C THR A 230 -73.13 8.57 -74.67
N ILE A 231 -72.90 9.43 -73.67
CA ILE A 231 -73.81 10.52 -73.31
C ILE A 231 -74.05 11.43 -74.52
N ARG A 232 -72.98 11.87 -75.20
CA ARG A 232 -73.10 12.71 -76.40
C ARG A 232 -73.89 12.02 -77.52
N GLY A 233 -73.68 10.72 -77.73
CA GLY A 233 -74.43 9.93 -78.71
C GLY A 233 -75.92 9.84 -78.36
N LEU A 234 -76.24 9.62 -77.08
CA LEU A 234 -77.62 9.60 -76.59
C LEU A 234 -78.29 10.97 -76.76
N GLU A 235 -77.61 12.06 -76.42
CA GLU A 235 -78.10 13.43 -76.61
C GLU A 235 -78.45 13.71 -78.08
N GLN A 236 -77.59 13.31 -79.02
CA GLN A 236 -77.86 13.43 -80.45
C GLN A 236 -79.06 12.61 -80.90
N SER A 237 -79.18 11.35 -80.43
CA SER A 237 -80.31 10.48 -80.75
C SER A 237 -81.63 11.01 -80.17
N PHE A 238 -81.57 11.61 -78.98
CA PHE A 238 -82.71 12.24 -78.32
C PHE A 238 -83.18 13.46 -79.12
N GLN A 239 -82.25 14.34 -79.53
CA GLN A 239 -82.56 15.50 -80.39
C GLN A 239 -83.16 15.07 -81.74
N ALA A 240 -82.63 14.00 -82.35
CA ALA A 240 -83.18 13.47 -83.59
C ALA A 240 -84.62 12.96 -83.42
N SER A 241 -84.88 12.22 -82.34
CA SER A 241 -86.22 11.74 -81.98
C SER A 241 -87.18 12.90 -81.71
N GLU A 242 -86.72 13.94 -81.00
CA GLU A 242 -87.52 15.14 -80.72
C GLU A 242 -87.91 15.89 -82.02
N MET A 243 -86.98 16.02 -82.97
CA MET A 243 -87.27 16.57 -84.30
C MET A 243 -88.29 15.73 -85.07
N GLU A 244 -88.18 14.41 -85.02
CA GLU A 244 -89.10 13.50 -85.72
C GLU A 244 -90.50 13.54 -85.11
N VAL A 245 -90.60 13.57 -83.77
CA VAL A 245 -91.87 13.82 -83.08
C VAL A 245 -92.45 15.18 -83.46
N GLY A 246 -91.60 16.21 -83.61
CA GLY A 246 -92.00 17.52 -84.12
C GLY A 246 -92.61 17.44 -85.52
N ARG A 247 -91.96 16.74 -86.46
CA ARG A 247 -92.47 16.51 -87.82
C ARG A 247 -93.79 15.75 -87.83
N LEU A 248 -93.90 14.67 -87.04
CA LEU A 248 -95.12 13.88 -86.93
C LEU A 248 -96.28 14.72 -86.37
N LYS A 249 -96.03 15.60 -85.39
CA LYS A 249 -97.05 16.54 -84.89
C LYS A 249 -97.53 17.50 -85.99
N THR A 250 -96.62 18.05 -86.80
CA THR A 250 -96.98 18.90 -87.94
C THR A 250 -97.80 18.13 -88.97
N ALA A 251 -97.36 16.94 -89.36
CA ALA A 251 -98.08 16.09 -90.31
C ALA A 251 -99.48 15.70 -89.79
N LEU A 252 -99.61 15.41 -88.49
CA LEU A 252 -100.92 15.14 -87.87
C LEU A 252 -101.82 16.36 -87.92
N SER A 253 -101.28 17.56 -87.67
CA SER A 253 -102.01 18.82 -87.80
C SER A 253 -102.52 19.02 -89.23
N ASP A 254 -101.65 18.82 -90.23
CA ASP A 254 -102.01 18.94 -91.65
C ASP A 254 -103.07 17.92 -92.07
N LEU A 255 -102.96 16.67 -91.62
CA LEU A 255 -103.96 15.63 -91.86
C LEU A 255 -105.29 15.97 -91.19
N ASN A 256 -105.26 16.55 -89.99
CA ASN A 256 -106.47 16.98 -89.30
C ASN A 256 -107.16 18.12 -90.05
N VAL A 257 -106.39 19.05 -90.64
CA VAL A 257 -106.92 20.08 -91.55
C VAL A 257 -107.54 19.44 -92.79
N GLN A 258 -106.86 18.48 -93.43
CA GLN A 258 -107.40 17.76 -94.60
C GLN A 258 -108.69 17.00 -94.27
N CYS A 259 -108.75 16.30 -93.13
CA CYS A 259 -109.95 15.61 -92.67
C CYS A 259 -111.12 16.57 -92.45
N ASN A 260 -110.86 17.78 -91.93
CA ASN A 260 -111.90 18.79 -91.78
C ASN A 260 -112.42 19.29 -93.13
N ILE A 261 -111.53 19.54 -94.10
CA ILE A 261 -111.91 19.91 -95.47
C ILE A 261 -112.77 18.81 -96.10
N LEU A 262 -112.32 17.56 -96.06
CA LEU A 262 -113.07 16.41 -96.60
C LEU A 262 -114.44 16.25 -95.92
N ARG A 263 -114.52 16.51 -94.61
CA ARG A 263 -115.79 16.46 -93.87
C ARG A 263 -116.76 17.55 -94.33
N GLU A 264 -116.23 18.74 -94.62
CA GLU A 264 -117.00 19.86 -95.16
C GLU A 264 -117.47 19.55 -96.58
N GLU A 265 -116.60 19.05 -97.46
CA GLU A 265 -116.95 18.59 -98.81
C GLU A 265 -118.02 17.49 -98.80
N ASN A 266 -117.91 16.52 -97.87
CA ASN A 266 -118.91 15.46 -97.74
C ASN A 266 -120.27 16.02 -97.29
N SER A 267 -120.29 17.02 -96.39
CA SER A 267 -121.53 17.70 -96.01
C SER A 267 -122.18 18.44 -97.19
N VAL A 268 -121.37 19.03 -98.07
CA VAL A 268 -121.84 19.69 -99.30
C VAL A 268 -122.41 18.65 -100.27
N LEU A 269 -121.74 17.51 -100.44
CA LEU A 269 -122.24 16.40 -101.26
C LEU A 269 -123.56 15.83 -100.71
N GLU A 270 -123.69 15.63 -99.40
CA GLU A 270 -124.94 15.18 -98.77
C GLU A 270 -126.09 16.18 -98.99
N SER A 271 -125.80 17.48 -98.91
CA SER A 271 -126.73 18.56 -99.27
C SER A 271 -127.17 18.47 -100.74
N GLN A 272 -126.22 18.29 -101.67
CA GLN A 272 -126.51 18.17 -103.09
C GLN A 272 -127.35 16.93 -103.41
N ILE A 273 -127.01 15.77 -102.84
CA ILE A 273 -127.78 14.52 -102.97
C ILE A 273 -129.20 14.71 -102.45
N SER A 274 -129.37 15.42 -101.33
CA SER A 274 -130.70 15.73 -100.78
C SER A 274 -131.52 16.60 -101.74
N SER A 275 -130.91 17.61 -102.37
CA SER A 275 -131.57 18.44 -103.38
C SER A 275 -131.95 17.65 -104.64
N LEU A 276 -131.11 16.69 -105.06
CA LEU A 276 -131.37 15.82 -106.19
C LEU A 276 -132.50 14.84 -105.91
N LYS A 277 -132.56 14.27 -104.70
CA LYS A 277 -133.69 13.44 -104.26
C LYS A 277 -135.00 14.24 -104.23
N GLN A 278 -134.96 15.49 -103.79
CA GLN A 278 -136.13 16.38 -103.82
C GLN A 278 -136.60 16.63 -105.26
N LYS A 279 -135.68 16.95 -106.18
CA LYS A 279 -136.01 17.06 -107.62
C LYS A 279 -136.55 15.76 -108.21
N GLN A 280 -135.99 14.62 -107.83
CA GLN A 280 -136.47 13.30 -108.27
C GLN A 280 -137.91 13.06 -107.79
N GLN A 281 -138.23 13.47 -106.56
CA GLN A 281 -139.58 13.38 -106.01
C GLN A 281 -140.56 14.29 -106.74
N GLU A 282 -140.16 15.52 -107.09
CA GLU A 282 -140.98 16.44 -107.91
C GLU A 282 -141.28 15.86 -109.30
N ILE A 283 -140.30 15.20 -109.94
CA ILE A 283 -140.49 14.51 -111.22
C ILE A 283 -141.47 13.35 -111.09
N LEU A 284 -141.35 12.56 -110.00
CA LEU A 284 -142.27 11.45 -109.72
C LEU A 284 -143.70 11.91 -109.49
N ASP A 285 -143.89 13.04 -108.82
CA ASP A 285 -145.21 13.64 -108.60
C ASP A 285 -145.79 14.25 -109.90
N ALA A 286 -144.94 14.81 -110.76
CA ALA A 286 -145.33 15.23 -112.11
C ALA A 286 -145.73 14.02 -112.99
N HIS A 287 -145.04 12.89 -112.84
CA HIS A 287 -145.35 11.66 -113.55
C HIS A 287 -146.67 11.03 -113.09
N ARG A 288 -146.97 11.06 -111.78
CA ARG A 288 -148.30 10.64 -111.26
C ARG A 288 -149.44 11.51 -111.80
N ARG A 289 -149.24 12.83 -111.89
CA ARG A 289 -150.25 13.74 -112.48
C ARG A 289 -150.51 13.49 -113.96
N THR A 290 -149.49 13.10 -114.72
CA THR A 290 -149.64 12.74 -116.13
C THR A 290 -150.30 11.37 -116.30
N SER A 291 -149.97 10.40 -115.44
CA SER A 291 -150.61 9.07 -115.45
C SER A 291 -152.11 9.14 -115.10
N ASP A 292 -152.51 10.01 -114.16
CA ASP A 292 -153.92 10.24 -113.82
C ASP A 292 -154.71 10.93 -114.95
N LEU A 293 -154.05 11.74 -115.79
CA LEU A 293 -154.66 12.36 -116.98
C LEU A 293 -154.86 11.35 -118.12
N VAL A 294 -153.95 10.38 -118.27
CA VAL A 294 -154.05 9.31 -119.26
C VAL A 294 -155.18 8.33 -118.91
N LEU A 295 -155.30 7.93 -117.64
CA LEU A 295 -156.37 7.03 -117.17
C LEU A 295 -157.78 7.65 -117.30
N ARG A 296 -157.92 8.97 -117.23
CA ARG A 296 -159.20 9.64 -117.50
C ARG A 296 -159.54 9.73 -118.99
N TYR A 297 -158.55 9.66 -119.87
CA TYR A 297 -158.75 9.67 -121.32
C TYR A 297 -159.16 8.29 -121.86
N GLU A 298 -158.62 7.21 -121.28
CA GLU A 298 -159.00 5.83 -121.64
C GLU A 298 -160.44 5.46 -121.26
N ALA A 299 -161.07 6.15 -120.32
CA ALA A 299 -162.46 5.91 -119.94
C ALA A 299 -163.49 6.41 -120.99
N GLN A 300 -163.08 7.14 -122.03
CA GLN A 300 -164.01 7.82 -122.94
C GLN A 300 -164.13 7.21 -124.37
N TYR A 301 -163.23 6.30 -124.80
CA TYR A 301 -163.29 5.65 -126.13
C TYR A 301 -162.66 4.24 -126.11
N GLY A 302 -163.40 3.18 -126.47
CA GLY A 302 -162.94 1.78 -126.35
C GLY A 302 -162.53 1.07 -127.65
N ILE A 303 -161.40 0.33 -127.59
CA ILE A 303 -160.96 -0.88 -128.37
C ILE A 303 -159.87 -1.58 -127.47
N LEU A 304 -160.14 -2.73 -126.81
CA LEU A 304 -159.64 -4.12 -127.07
C LEU A 304 -158.13 -4.21 -127.43
N GLU A 305 -157.25 -4.95 -126.73
CA GLU A 305 -157.35 -6.14 -125.85
C GLU A 305 -156.98 -5.91 -124.38
#